data_AF-A0A5N5GRY6-F1
#
_entry.id   AF-A0A5N5GRY6-F1
#
_cell.length_a   1.000
_cell.length_b   1.000
_cell.length_c   1.000
_cell.angle_alpha   90.00
_cell.angle_beta   90.00
_cell.angle_gamma   90.00
#
_symmetry.space_group_name_H-M   'P 1'
#
loop_
_entity.id
_entity.type
_entity.pdbx_description
1 polymer ?
#
loop_
_entity_poly.entity_id
_entity_poly.type
_entity_poly.pdbx_seq_one_letter_code
_entity_poly.pdbx_strand_id
1 'polypeptide(L)'
;MYIFCPFTQLRDAVLAGSVIYCVTEEGLMDRLSTDMPESCLHVGKECRVLTVHGSADEAVPVEDAFEFPKIIANHKLHVIEGANHCCTSHHLS
;
A
#
# COMPACT_ATOMS: atom_id res chain seq x y z
N MET A 1 8.87 -1.20 2.00
CA MET A 1 8.35 0.08 1.51
C MET A 1 6.84 0.02 1.72
N TYR A 2 6.27 0.84 2.61
CA TYR A 2 4.81 0.91 2.78
C TYR A 2 4.25 1.60 1.55
N ILE A 3 3.79 0.81 0.59
CA ILE A 3 3.20 1.33 -0.64
C ILE A 3 1.81 1.83 -0.27
N PHE A 4 1.71 3.15 -0.19
CA PHE A 4 0.54 4.02 -0.24
C PHE A 4 -0.81 3.32 0.02
N CYS A 5 -1.21 3.25 1.29
CA CYS A 5 -2.62 3.27 1.63
C CYS A 5 -3.00 4.74 1.85
N PRO A 6 -3.93 5.32 1.06
CA PRO A 6 -4.51 6.59 1.44
C PRO A 6 -5.18 6.41 2.80
N PHE A 7 -4.84 7.27 3.76
CA PHE A 7 -5.42 7.30 5.12
C PHE A 7 -6.93 7.61 5.14
N THR A 8 -7.66 7.39 4.06
CA THR A 8 -9.11 7.58 3.94
C THR A 8 -9.91 6.74 4.94
N GLN A 9 -9.33 5.70 5.54
CA GLN A 9 -9.95 4.98 6.66
C GLN A 9 -9.90 5.68 8.02
N LEU A 10 -9.31 6.89 8.15
CA LEU A 10 -9.33 7.61 9.44
C LEU A 10 -10.71 8.22 9.78
N ARG A 11 -11.68 8.19 8.84
CA ARG A 11 -13.02 8.74 9.09
C ARG A 11 -14.07 7.75 9.59
N ASP A 12 -13.89 6.44 9.38
CA ASP A 12 -14.90 5.43 9.77
C ASP A 12 -14.44 4.52 10.92
N ALA A 13 -13.50 5.00 11.74
CA ALA A 13 -13.00 4.32 12.92
C ALA A 13 -13.97 4.39 14.12
N VAL A 14 -15.20 3.94 13.93
CA VAL A 14 -16.06 3.49 15.04
C VAL A 14 -16.68 2.17 14.60
N LEU A 15 -15.96 1.07 14.85
CA LEU A 15 -16.47 -0.19 15.42
C LEU A 15 -15.42 -1.32 15.27
N ALA A 16 -15.06 -1.91 16.43
CA ALA A 16 -14.33 -3.16 16.63
C ALA A 16 -12.86 -3.26 16.16
N GLY A 17 -11.91 -2.86 17.04
CA GLY A 17 -10.52 -3.32 16.99
C GLY A 17 -9.48 -2.39 16.37
N SER A 18 -9.76 -1.10 16.18
CA SER A 18 -8.81 -0.18 15.56
C SER A 18 -7.63 0.18 16.47
N VAL A 19 -6.42 0.14 15.92
CA VAL A 19 -5.24 0.79 16.49
C VAL A 19 -5.31 2.26 16.10
N ILE A 20 -5.40 3.16 17.09
CA ILE A 20 -5.34 4.60 16.82
C ILE A 20 -3.87 4.96 16.55
N TYR A 21 -3.56 5.25 15.29
CA TYR A 21 -2.25 5.71 14.88
C TYR A 21 -2.24 7.25 14.81
N CYS A 22 -1.61 7.88 15.79
CA CYS A 22 -1.45 9.33 15.82
C CYS A 22 -0.18 9.75 15.06
N VAL A 23 -0.32 10.75 14.18
CA VAL A 23 0.79 11.38 13.45
C VAL A 23 0.76 12.89 13.66
N THR A 24 1.92 13.54 13.56
CA THR A 24 1.98 15.00 13.47
C THR A 24 1.42 15.46 12.12
N GLU A 25 0.86 16.67 12.07
CA GLU A 25 0.39 17.27 10.81
C GLU A 25 1.51 17.32 9.78
N GLU A 26 2.70 17.76 10.19
CA GLU A 26 3.90 17.79 9.35
C GLU A 26 4.23 16.40 8.77
N GLY A 27 4.24 15.36 9.61
CA GLY A 27 4.52 14.00 9.16
C GLY A 27 3.42 13.40 8.28
N LEU A 28 2.17 13.86 8.42
CA LEU A 28 1.09 13.49 7.50
C LEU A 28 1.27 14.17 6.14
N MET A 29 1.55 15.47 6.13
CA MET A 29 1.70 16.26 4.90
C MET A 29 2.92 15.81 4.09
N ASP A 30 4.05 15.53 4.74
CA ASP A 30 5.25 14.99 4.10
C ASP A 30 4.94 13.69 3.33
N ARG A 31 4.25 12.75 3.99
CA ARG A 31 3.82 11.48 3.38
C ARG A 31 2.83 11.67 2.23
N LEU A 32 1.90 12.61 2.34
CA LEU A 32 0.93 12.92 1.29
C LEU A 32 1.57 13.64 0.10
N SER A 33 2.64 14.40 0.31
CA SER A 33 3.36 15.12 -0.75
C SER A 33 4.34 14.26 -1.53
N THR A 34 4.57 13.01 -1.11
CA THR A 34 5.52 12.10 -1.78
C THR A 34 5.01 11.74 -3.18
N ASP A 35 5.78 12.13 -4.21
CA ASP A 35 5.56 11.66 -5.58
C ASP A 35 6.01 10.19 -5.68
N MET A 36 5.04 9.28 -5.67
CA MET A 36 5.30 7.85 -5.70
C MET A 36 5.98 7.39 -7.01
N PRO A 37 5.51 7.77 -8.21
CA PRO A 37 6.23 7.48 -9.46
C PRO A 37 7.69 7.95 -9.46
N GLU A 38 7.97 9.18 -9.04
CA GLU A 38 9.35 9.70 -8.96
C GLU A 38 10.18 8.92 -7.94
N SER A 39 9.62 8.63 -6.77
CA SER A 39 10.28 7.85 -5.72
C SER A 39 10.63 6.43 -6.18
N CYS A 40 9.79 5.82 -7.02
CA CYS A 40 10.04 4.50 -7.59
C CYS A 40 11.29 4.47 -8.48
N LEU A 41 11.62 5.56 -9.18
CA LEU A 41 12.83 5.67 -10.02
C LEU A 41 14.11 5.64 -9.19
N HIS A 42 14.03 6.06 -7.92
CA HIS A 42 15.16 6.10 -7.00
C HIS A 42 15.42 4.76 -6.30
N VAL A 43 14.59 3.74 -6.55
CA VAL A 43 14.83 2.39 -6.03
C VAL A 43 16.04 1.77 -6.74
N GLY A 44 17.06 1.42 -5.95
CA GLY A 44 18.28 0.79 -6.44
C GLY A 44 18.03 -0.47 -7.26
N LYS A 45 18.80 -0.67 -8.33
CA LYS A 45 18.63 -1.80 -9.26
C LYS A 45 19.13 -3.13 -8.69
N GLU A 46 19.75 -3.10 -7.53
CA GLU A 46 20.16 -4.26 -6.75
C GLU A 46 19.10 -4.68 -5.73
N CYS A 47 18.12 -3.81 -5.45
CA CYS A 47 17.01 -4.10 -4.55
C CYS A 47 15.98 -4.99 -5.23
N ARG A 48 15.45 -5.97 -4.49
CA ARG A 48 14.29 -6.77 -4.91
C ARG A 48 13.05 -6.23 -4.23
N VAL A 49 12.03 -5.87 -5.01
CA VAL A 49 10.78 -5.34 -4.50
C VAL A 49 9.66 -6.35 -4.70
N LEU A 50 8.87 -6.59 -3.66
CA LEU A 50 7.65 -7.40 -3.71
C LEU A 50 6.48 -6.53 -3.27
N THR A 51 5.48 -6.40 -4.13
CA THR A 51 4.15 -5.89 -3.75
C THR A 51 3.22 -7.07 -3.60
N VAL A 52 2.55 -7.16 -2.45
CA VAL A 52 1.43 -8.09 -2.23
C VAL A 52 0.16 -7.23 -2.14
N HIS A 53 -0.83 -7.49 -2.99
CA HIS A 53 -2.07 -6.72 -3.06
C HIS A 53 -3.27 -7.64 -3.03
N GLY A 54 -4.37 -7.22 -2.40
CA GLY A 54 -5.62 -7.99 -2.38
C GLY A 54 -6.53 -7.58 -3.54
N SER A 55 -7.10 -8.53 -4.29
CA SER A 55 -7.98 -8.17 -5.43
C SER A 55 -9.33 -7.57 -5.01
N ALA A 56 -9.71 -7.71 -3.74
CA ALA A 56 -10.90 -7.11 -3.14
C ALA A 56 -10.56 -5.93 -2.22
N ASP A 57 -9.41 -5.27 -2.42
CA ASP A 57 -9.08 -4.02 -1.74
C ASP A 57 -9.96 -2.87 -2.28
N GLU A 58 -10.88 -2.40 -1.44
CA GLU A 58 -11.77 -1.27 -1.76
C GLU A 58 -11.14 0.10 -1.46
N ALA A 59 -10.05 0.13 -0.68
CA ALA A 59 -9.36 1.37 -0.32
C ALA A 59 -8.34 1.79 -1.40
N VAL A 60 -7.67 0.81 -2.01
CA VAL A 60 -6.73 1.01 -3.12
C VAL A 60 -7.05 0.04 -4.25
N PRO A 61 -7.43 0.53 -5.44
CA PRO A 61 -7.68 -0.30 -6.61
C PRO A 61 -6.50 -1.22 -6.92
N VAL A 62 -6.78 -2.48 -7.26
CA VAL A 62 -5.74 -3.46 -7.61
C VAL A 62 -4.97 -3.03 -8.88
N GLU A 63 -5.60 -2.24 -9.74
CA GLU A 63 -5.02 -1.66 -10.96
C GLU A 63 -3.76 -0.84 -10.66
N ASP A 64 -3.76 -0.07 -9.57
CA ASP A 64 -2.63 0.77 -9.17
C ASP A 64 -1.39 -0.09 -8.85
N ALA A 65 -1.60 -1.32 -8.34
CA ALA A 65 -0.51 -2.24 -8.05
C ALA A 65 0.24 -2.70 -9.32
N PHE A 66 -0.43 -2.67 -10.49
CA PHE A 66 0.17 -3.02 -11.78
C PHE A 66 1.02 -1.91 -12.40
N GLU A 67 1.01 -0.69 -11.85
CA GLU A 67 1.85 0.41 -12.33
C GLU A 67 3.30 0.30 -11.83
N PHE A 68 3.52 -0.23 -10.62
CA PHE A 68 4.85 -0.41 -10.03
C PHE A 68 5.84 -1.22 -10.88
N PRO A 69 5.48 -2.40 -11.44
CA PRO A 69 6.42 -3.17 -12.27
C PRO A 69 6.81 -2.45 -13.58
N LYS A 70 6.07 -1.41 -14.01
CA LYS A 70 6.43 -0.61 -15.18
C LYS A 70 7.55 0.38 -14.88
N ILE A 71 7.72 0.77 -13.62
CA ILE A 71 8.69 1.79 -13.17
C ILE A 71 9.89 1.12 -12.47
N ILE A 72 9.64 0.13 -11.61
CA ILE A 72 10.67 -0.56 -10.81
C ILE A 72 11.09 -1.85 -11.53
N ALA A 73 12.31 -1.86 -12.08
CA ALA A 73 12.78 -2.97 -12.92
C ALA A 73 12.87 -4.34 -12.20
N ASN A 74 13.12 -4.36 -10.89
CA ASN A 74 13.32 -5.59 -10.10
C ASN A 74 12.14 -5.87 -9.17
N HIS A 75 10.94 -5.68 -9.70
CA HIS A 75 9.69 -5.79 -8.97
C HIS A 75 8.98 -7.11 -9.27
N LYS A 76 8.30 -7.64 -8.26
CA LYS A 76 7.29 -8.68 -8.41
C LYS A 76 5.99 -8.22 -7.77
N LEU A 77 4.88 -8.38 -8.49
CA LEU A 77 3.54 -8.22 -7.96
C LEU A 77 2.96 -9.61 -7.67
N HIS A 78 2.36 -9.76 -6.48
CA HIS A 78 1.55 -10.91 -6.13
C HIS A 78 0.16 -10.44 -5.70
N VAL A 79 -0.86 -10.78 -6.49
CA VAL A 79 -2.25 -10.49 -6.16
C VAL A 79 -2.85 -11.69 -5.45
N ILE A 80 -3.45 -11.46 -4.28
CA ILE A 80 -4.19 -12.46 -3.52
C ILE A 80 -5.68 -12.27 -3.83
N GLU A 81 -6.26 -13.26 -4.50
CA GLU A 81 -7.66 -13.20 -4.89
C GLU A 81 -8.60 -13.15 -3.67
N GLY A 82 -9.55 -12.21 -3.67
CA GLY A 82 -10.56 -12.03 -2.63
C GLY A 82 -10.03 -11.44 -1.31
N ALA A 83 -8.73 -11.16 -1.19
CA ALA A 83 -8.19 -10.47 -0.03
C ALA A 83 -8.53 -8.98 -0.08
N ASN A 84 -8.91 -8.42 1.08
CA ASN A 84 -9.21 -7.00 1.25
C ASN A 84 -8.02 -6.24 1.86
N HIS A 85 -8.13 -4.91 1.94
CA HIS A 85 -7.07 -4.02 2.42
C HIS A 85 -6.43 -4.46 3.75
N CYS A 86 -7.27 -4.85 4.71
CA CYS A 86 -6.82 -5.25 6.04
C CYS A 86 -6.22 -6.66 6.08
N CYS A 87 -6.16 -7.37 4.95
CA CYS A 87 -5.68 -8.74 4.81
C CYS A 87 -6.23 -9.65 5.92
N THR A 88 -7.50 -9.45 6.27
CA THR A 88 -8.12 -10.09 7.46
C THR A 88 -8.33 -11.60 7.29
N SER A 89 -8.27 -12.07 6.05
CA SER A 89 -8.34 -13.48 5.67
C SER A 89 -6.95 -14.12 5.65
N HIS A 90 -6.31 -14.23 6.81
CA HIS A 90 -5.17 -15.12 7.00
C HIS A 90 -5.64 -16.58 6.83
N HIS A 91 -5.48 -17.17 5.65
CA HIS A 91 -5.35 -18.63 5.55
C HIS A 91 -3.85 -18.96 5.58
N LEU A 92 -3.42 -19.57 6.69
CA LEU A 92 -2.14 -20.27 6.77
C LEU A 92 -2.22 -21.47 5.82
N SER A 93 -1.56 -21.38 4.67
CA SER A 93 -1.20 -22.57 3.87
C SER A 93 0.16 -23.08 4.30
#